data_AF-A0A3A8EJJ9-F1
#
_entry.id   AF-A0A3A8EJJ9-F1
#
_cell.length_a   1.000
_cell.length_b   1.000
_cell.length_c   1.000
_cell.angle_alpha   90.00
_cell.angle_beta   90.00
_cell.angle_gamma   90.00
#
_symmetry.space_group_name_H-M   'P 1'
#
loop_
_entity.id
_entity.type
_entity.pdbx_description
1 polymer ?
#
loop_
_entity_poly.entity_id
_entity_poly.type
_entity_poly.pdbx_seq_one_letter_code
_entity_poly.pdbx_strand_id
1 'polypeptide(L)' 'MIAEPIWLTRPQASEYLANKLPFKTVKQWASFLANNRTSKEVYTLKFKQINGKILYSETTLKAFIRSMTHTH' A
#
# COMPACT_ATOMS: atom_id res chain seq x y z
N MET A 1 -21.24 12.03 -6.77
CA MET A 1 -20.85 10.61 -6.88
C MET A 1 -19.67 10.38 -5.96
N ILE A 2 -19.84 9.60 -4.89
CA ILE A 2 -18.71 9.20 -4.03
C ILE A 2 -18.04 8.05 -4.76
N ALA A 3 -16.85 8.28 -5.32
CA ALA A 3 -16.09 7.23 -6.00
C ALA A 3 -15.84 6.08 -5.02
N GLU A 4 -16.17 4.85 -5.43
CA GLU A 4 -15.89 3.69 -4.61
C GLU A 4 -14.38 3.58 -4.36
N PRO A 5 -13.95 3.25 -3.13
CA PRO A 5 -12.54 3.09 -2.84
C PRO A 5 -11.97 1.95 -3.70
N ILE A 6 -10.95 2.25 -4.52
CA ILE A 6 -10.23 1.25 -5.30
C ILE A 6 -9.42 0.37 -4.34
N TRP A 7 -9.57 -0.94 -4.49
CA TRP A 7 -8.87 -1.94 -3.69
C TRP A 7 -7.90 -2.73 -4.55
N LEU A 8 -6.62 -2.69 -4.18
CA LEU A 8 -5.54 -3.31 -4.93
C LEU A 8 -5.08 -4.59 -4.23
N THR A 9 -4.92 -5.67 -4.98
CA THR A 9 -4.24 -6.87 -4.48
C THR A 9 -2.79 -6.58 -4.11
N ARG A 10 -2.14 -7.45 -3.33
CA ARG A 10 -0.72 -7.26 -2.96
C ARG A 10 0.20 -7.06 -4.18
N PRO A 11 0.11 -7.82 -5.28
CA PRO A 11 0.91 -7.55 -6.49
C PRO A 11 0.66 -6.15 -7.06
N GLN A 12 -0.62 -5.78 -7.26
CA GLN A 12 -1.00 -4.47 -7.79
C GLN A 12 -0.53 -3.32 -6.89
N ALA A 13 -0.66 -3.44 -5.57
CA ALA A 13 -0.19 -2.45 -4.62
C ALA A 13 1.35 -2.33 -4.64
N SER A 14 2.06 -3.44 -4.85
CA SER A 14 3.53 -3.45 -4.92
C SER A 14 4.04 -2.75 -6.18
N GLU A 15 3.40 -3.02 -7.33
CA GLU A 15 3.68 -2.32 -8.59
C GLU A 15 3.35 -0.83 -8.48
N TYR A 16 2.20 -0.49 -7.89
CA TYR A 16 1.79 0.89 -7.66
C TYR A 16 2.82 1.66 -6.84
N LEU A 17 3.31 1.08 -5.74
CA LEU A 17 4.33 1.68 -4.90
C LEU A 17 5.67 1.79 -5.63
N ALA A 18 6.11 0.76 -6.35
CA ALA A 18 7.37 0.79 -7.11
C ALA A 18 7.39 1.89 -8.19
N ASN A 19 6.25 2.11 -8.86
CA ASN A 19 6.10 3.15 -9.88
C ASN A 19 6.15 4.57 -9.30
N LYS A 20 5.76 4.76 -8.03
CA LYS A 20 5.72 6.07 -7.37
C LYS A 20 6.92 6.34 -6.49
N LEU A 21 7.52 5.29 -5.94
CA LEU A 21 8.64 5.31 -5.00
C LEU A 21 9.72 4.35 -5.52
N PRO A 22 10.48 4.73 -6.57
CA PRO A 22 11.40 3.83 -7.27
C PRO A 22 12.68 3.50 -6.49
N PHE A 23 12.84 3.99 -5.25
CA PHE A 23 13.93 3.60 -4.36
C PHE A 23 13.80 2.18 -3.78
N LYS A 24 12.63 1.54 -3.94
CA LYS A 24 12.39 0.13 -3.61
C LYS A 24 11.76 -0.59 -4.80
N THR A 25 12.23 -1.80 -5.07
CA THR A 25 11.70 -2.69 -6.10
C THR A 25 10.31 -3.22 -5.75
N VAL A 26 9.58 -3.73 -6.76
CA VAL A 26 8.29 -4.42 -6.56
C VAL A 26 8.41 -5.54 -5.52
N LYS A 27 9.50 -6.32 -5.54
CA LYS A 27 9.74 -7.41 -4.58
C LYS A 27 9.92 -6.90 -3.14
N GLN A 28 10.65 -5.79 -2.96
CA GLN A 28 10.82 -5.17 -1.64
C GLN A 28 9.51 -4.59 -1.12
N TRP A 29 8.70 -3.95 -1.98
CA TRP A 29 7.36 -3.48 -1.61
C TRP A 29 6.40 -4.64 -1.29
N ALA A 30 6.46 -5.74 -2.03
CA ALA A 30 5.65 -6.93 -1.74
C ALA A 30 5.98 -7.53 -0.37
N SER A 31 7.26 -7.54 0.02
CA SER A 31 7.71 -7.98 1.35
C SER A 31 7.25 -7.01 2.43
N PHE A 32 7.39 -5.70 2.23
CA PHE A 32 6.86 -4.68 3.12
C PHE A 32 5.35 -4.84 3.36
N LEU A 33 4.57 -4.99 2.30
CA LEU A 33 3.12 -5.21 2.40
C LEU A 33 2.78 -6.54 3.08
N ALA A 34 3.57 -7.61 2.89
CA ALA A 34 3.35 -8.86 3.62
C ALA A 34 3.52 -8.68 5.14
N ASN A 35 4.47 -7.83 5.54
CA ASN A 35 4.77 -7.52 6.95
C ASN A 35 3.91 -6.37 7.52
N ASN A 36 3.09 -5.72 6.69
CA ASN A 36 2.18 -4.66 7.12
C ASN A 36 1.09 -5.16 8.09
N ARG A 37 0.93 -6.49 8.27
CA ARG A 37 0.09 -7.09 9.31
C ARG A 37 0.63 -6.93 10.74
N THR A 38 1.92 -6.67 10.91
CA THR A 38 2.61 -6.72 12.22
C THR A 38 3.22 -5.39 12.66
N SER A 39 3.27 -4.37 11.79
CA SER A 39 3.85 -3.08 12.15
C SER A 39 2.91 -2.23 13.01
N LYS A 40 3.37 -1.91 14.23
CA LYS A 40 2.75 -0.93 15.15
C LYS A 40 3.03 0.53 14.77
N GLU A 41 3.74 0.78 13.68
CA GLU A 41 4.16 2.14 13.32
C GLU A 41 3.08 2.90 12.55
N VAL A 42 2.83 4.11 13.04
CA VAL A 42 2.20 5.37 12.56
C VAL A 42 1.40 5.40 11.24
N TYR A 43 1.67 4.54 10.25
CA TYR A 43 0.96 4.50 8.96
C TYR A 43 0.41 3.10 8.68
N THR A 44 -0.61 2.70 9.43
CA THR A 44 -1.32 1.44 9.16
C THR A 44 -2.02 1.54 7.79
N LEU A 45 -1.42 0.98 6.74
CA LEU A 45 -2.09 0.89 5.44
C LEU A 45 -3.39 0.11 5.63
N LYS A 46 -4.53 0.74 5.31
CA LYS A 46 -5.81 0.07 5.44
C LYS A 46 -5.85 -1.10 4.46
N PHE A 47 -6.08 -2.28 5.02
CA PHE A 47 -6.28 -3.49 4.26
C PHE A 47 -7.65 -4.09 4.57
N LYS A 48 -8.18 -4.85 3.63
CA LYS A 48 -9.34 -5.72 3.84
C LYS A 48 -9.02 -7.12 3.33
N GLN A 49 -9.67 -8.11 3.92
CA GLN A 49 -9.59 -9.49 3.44
C GLN A 49 -10.86 -9.82 2.65
N ILE A 50 -10.73 -10.21 1.39
CA ILE A 50 -11.84 -10.71 0.57
C ILE A 50 -11.41 -12.06 0.00
N ASN A 51 -12.21 -13.10 0.18
CA ASN A 51 -11.95 -14.46 -0.31
C ASN A 51 -10.54 -14.95 0.03
N GLY A 52 -10.09 -14.71 1.27
CA GLY A 52 -8.75 -15.09 1.75
C GLY A 52 -7.59 -14.25 1.21
N LYS A 53 -7.85 -13.27 0.33
CA LYS A 53 -6.84 -12.37 -0.24
C LYS A 53 -6.83 -11.03 0.50
N ILE A 54 -5.64 -10.51 0.78
CA ILE A 54 -5.46 -9.16 1.33
C ILE A 54 -5.49 -8.16 0.18
N LEU A 55 -6.32 -7.13 0.32
CA LEU A 55 -6.36 -5.97 -0.56
C LEU A 55 -6.05 -4.70 0.22
N TYR A 56 -5.39 -3.75 -0.43
CA TYR A 56 -5.00 -2.46 0.10
C TYR A 56 -5.84 -1.35 -0.51
N SER A 57 -6.25 -0.37 0.30
CA SER A 57 -6.95 0.79 -0.22
C SER A 57 -5.98 1.71 -0.95
N GLU A 58 -6.31 2.05 -2.20
CA GLU A 58 -5.53 3.01 -3.00
C GLU A 58 -5.38 4.36 -2.27
N THR A 59 -6.43 4.81 -1.57
CA THR A 59 -6.41 6.04 -0.76
C THR A 59 -5.32 6.01 0.30
N THR A 60 -5.16 4.88 1.00
CA THR A 60 -4.10 4.76 2.01
C THR A 60 -2.71 4.61 1.42
N LEU A 61 -2.59 3.96 0.25
CA LEU A 61 -1.33 3.93 -0.48
C LEU A 61 -0.92 5.32 -0.95
N LYS A 62 -1.86 6.14 -1.44
CA LYS A 62 -1.62 7.55 -1.81
C LYS A 62 -1.20 8.38 -0.60
N ALA A 63 -1.88 8.23 0.54
CA ALA A 63 -1.51 8.92 1.78
C ALA A 63 -0.09 8.55 2.24
N PHE A 64 0.25 7.26 2.18
CA PHE A 64 1.59 6.75 2.50
C PHE A 64 2.67 7.30 1.55
N ILE A 65 2.39 7.35 0.24
CA ILE A 65 3.33 7.96 -0.72
C ILE A 65 3.55 9.42 -0.35
N ARG A 66 2.48 10.18 -0.08
CA ARG A 66 2.57 11.59 0.30
C ARG A 66 3.42 11.80 1.55
N SER A 67 3.21 11.00 2.60
CA SER A 67 4.01 11.11 3.83
C SER A 67 5.49 10.81 3.58
N MET A 68 5.80 9.84 2.71
CA MET A 68 7.19 9.53 2.34
C MET A 68 7.83 10.64 1.50
N THR A 69 7.06 11.33 0.66
CA THR A 69 7.57 12.42 -0.19
C THR A 69 7.63 13.79 0.48
N HIS A 70 6.84 14.04 1.53
CA HIS A 70 6.83 15.31 2.27
C HIS A 70 7.86 15.38 3.41
N THR A 71 8.64 14.32 3.65
CA THR A 71 9.71 14.31 4.66
C THR A 71 11.03 14.86 4.10
N HIS A 72 11.00 15.84 3.20
CA HIS A 72 12.19 16.44 2.58
C HIS A 72 12.12 17.96 2.59
#